data_AF-A0A8S0VH92-F1
#
_entry.id   AF-A0A8S0VH92-F1
#
_cell.length_a   1.000
_cell.length_b   1.000
_cell.length_c   1.000
_cell.angle_alpha   90.00
_cell.angle_beta   90.00
_cell.angle_gamma   90.00
#
_symmetry.space_group_name_H-M   'P 1'
#
loop_
_entity.id
_entity.type
_entity.pdbx_description
1 polymer ?
#
loop_
_entity_poly.entity_id
_entity_poly.type
_entity_poly.pdbx_seq_one_letter_code
_entity_poly.pdbx_strand_id
1 'polypeptide(L)'
;MNLDGQNPNEDAKNLILGGTQMIARLHRFDECEKFRKYKGGSMLGPDSPPFNPKKPKMLISKAIEIEFAEKALNKAAQFGIIDLSQYDDQIEKSKRELDEMFGREGKNSSKGCANSSCKSKNFGLKAFTRDLRTNFKGLDDIYISHVLCGAWGGVRPGTTHLASKIVPCKLSPGLGGTMDDLAVVKIVEGSIGLVHLDQAEDFYDSIYSYLSTIGITRVKVDVIH
;
A
#
# COMPACT_ATOMS: atom_id res chain seq x y z
N MET A 1 2.00 4.24 -3.55
CA MET A 1 3.16 4.16 -2.62
C MET A 1 4.26 3.33 -3.24
N ASN A 2 5.52 3.58 -2.92
CA ASN A 2 6.67 2.81 -3.43
C ASN A 2 7.84 2.71 -2.43
N LEU A 3 8.78 1.81 -2.72
CA LEU A 3 9.99 1.62 -1.92
C LEU A 3 11.13 2.53 -2.42
N ASP A 4 12.07 2.91 -1.54
CA ASP A 4 13.14 3.88 -1.85
C ASP A 4 14.04 3.46 -3.04
N GLY A 5 14.21 2.16 -3.29
CA GLY A 5 14.96 1.64 -4.45
C GLY A 5 14.16 1.53 -5.76
N GLN A 6 12.86 1.86 -5.76
CA GLN A 6 11.99 1.76 -6.93
C GLN A 6 11.78 3.11 -7.62
N ASN A 7 11.17 3.09 -8.81
CA ASN A 7 10.78 4.31 -9.53
C ASN A 7 9.91 5.19 -8.61
N PRO A 8 10.33 6.43 -8.33
CA PRO A 8 9.65 7.30 -7.36
C PRO A 8 8.23 7.72 -7.78
N ASN A 9 7.88 7.60 -9.07
CA ASN A 9 6.60 8.06 -9.61
C ASN A 9 5.62 6.91 -9.92
N GLU A 10 6.03 5.67 -9.69
CA GLU A 10 5.20 4.48 -9.93
C GLU A 10 4.79 3.83 -8.61
N ASP A 11 3.64 3.15 -8.60
CA ASP A 11 3.26 2.34 -7.45
C ASP A 11 4.09 1.06 -7.40
N ALA A 12 4.51 0.68 -6.20
CA ALA A 12 5.06 -0.64 -5.95
C ALA A 12 4.01 -1.69 -6.33
N LYS A 13 4.46 -2.69 -7.09
CA LYS A 13 3.65 -3.85 -7.43
C LYS A 13 3.62 -4.81 -6.25
N ASN A 14 2.49 -5.50 -6.08
CA ASN A 14 2.40 -6.69 -5.23
C ASN A 14 2.76 -6.46 -3.75
N LEU A 15 2.46 -5.27 -3.23
CA LEU A 15 2.50 -4.99 -1.79
C LEU A 15 1.42 -5.80 -1.06
N ILE A 16 1.76 -7.01 -0.57
CA ILE A 16 0.82 -7.92 0.13
C ILE A 16 1.05 -7.93 1.63
N LEU A 17 2.31 -7.99 2.07
CA LEU A 17 2.64 -8.07 3.48
C LEU A 17 2.49 -6.73 4.14
N GLY A 18 1.86 -6.73 5.32
CA GLY A 18 1.79 -5.54 6.18
C GLY A 18 3.18 -4.98 6.42
N GLY A 19 4.15 -5.81 6.79
CA GLY A 19 5.51 -5.34 7.07
C GLY A 19 6.18 -4.60 5.90
N THR A 20 6.06 -5.11 4.66
CA THR A 20 6.61 -4.46 3.46
C THR A 20 5.83 -3.21 3.07
N GLN A 21 4.52 -3.19 3.29
CA GLN A 21 3.71 -1.99 3.06
C GLN A 21 4.13 -0.85 3.99
N MET A 22 4.54 -1.15 5.22
CA MET A 22 4.85 -0.15 6.24
C MET A 22 6.15 0.60 6.02
N ILE A 23 7.03 0.09 5.15
CA ILE A 23 8.26 0.77 4.72
C ILE A 23 8.06 1.51 3.39
N ALA A 24 6.93 1.33 2.71
CA ALA A 24 6.62 2.02 1.46
C ALA A 24 6.17 3.45 1.73
N ARG A 25 6.58 4.37 0.86
CA ARG A 25 6.32 5.80 1.02
C ARG A 25 5.24 6.29 0.06
N LEU A 26 4.45 7.24 0.53
CA LEU A 26 3.46 7.94 -0.26
C LEU A 26 4.15 8.87 -1.24
N HIS A 27 3.94 8.65 -2.53
CA HIS A 27 4.50 9.51 -3.59
C HIS A 27 3.47 10.47 -4.20
N ARG A 28 2.19 10.33 -3.81
CA ARG A 28 1.05 11.16 -4.25
C ARG A 28 -0.12 11.06 -3.29
N PHE A 29 -0.98 12.07 -3.23
CA PHE A 29 -2.16 12.15 -2.35
C PHE A 29 -3.44 11.69 -3.07
N ASP A 30 -3.38 10.56 -3.76
CA ASP A 30 -4.53 9.92 -4.38
C ASP A 30 -4.43 8.38 -4.27
N GLU A 31 -5.44 7.68 -4.77
CA GLU A 31 -5.53 6.22 -4.68
C GLU A 31 -4.46 5.47 -5.51
N CYS A 32 -4.12 4.26 -5.09
CA CYS A 32 -3.19 3.42 -5.85
C CYS A 32 -3.78 2.97 -7.20
N GLU A 33 -2.92 2.52 -8.11
CA GLU A 33 -3.29 2.06 -9.46
C GLU A 33 -4.43 1.02 -9.45
N LYS A 34 -4.46 0.12 -8.46
CA LYS A 34 -5.53 -0.87 -8.31
C LYS A 34 -6.91 -0.22 -8.18
N PHE A 35 -7.03 0.82 -7.36
CA PHE A 35 -8.31 1.52 -7.17
C PHE A 35 -8.65 2.44 -8.35
N ARG A 36 -7.65 3.10 -8.97
CA ARG A 36 -7.87 3.91 -10.18
C ARG A 36 -8.52 3.12 -11.32
N LYS A 37 -8.21 1.82 -11.42
CA LYS A 37 -8.78 0.90 -12.41
C LYS A 37 -10.17 0.38 -12.06
N TYR A 38 -10.67 0.62 -10.85
CA TYR A 38 -12.02 0.20 -10.48
C TYR A 38 -13.06 0.87 -11.38
N LYS A 39 -14.02 0.10 -11.89
CA LYS A 39 -15.12 0.60 -12.73
C LYS A 39 -16.42 0.54 -11.94
N GLY A 40 -17.15 1.65 -11.89
CA GLY A 40 -18.47 1.70 -11.25
C GLY A 40 -19.44 0.70 -11.89
N GLY A 41 -20.22 0.03 -11.05
CA GLY A 41 -21.07 -1.12 -11.34
C GLY A 41 -20.39 -2.47 -11.16
N SER A 42 -19.05 -2.55 -11.06
CA SER A 42 -18.34 -3.85 -11.02
C SER A 42 -18.66 -4.70 -9.80
N MET A 43 -19.04 -4.10 -8.67
CA MET A 43 -19.51 -4.86 -7.49
C MET A 43 -20.99 -5.24 -7.57
N LEU A 44 -21.79 -4.48 -8.32
CA LEU A 44 -23.25 -4.61 -8.37
C LEU A 44 -23.72 -5.57 -9.48
N GLY A 45 -22.87 -5.80 -10.48
CA GLY A 45 -23.20 -6.62 -11.63
C GLY A 45 -23.18 -8.13 -11.32
N PRO A 46 -23.90 -8.94 -12.12
CA PRO A 46 -23.88 -10.41 -11.99
C PRO A 46 -22.48 -11.00 -12.21
N ASP A 47 -21.60 -10.28 -12.91
CA ASP A 47 -20.20 -10.64 -13.18
C ASP A 47 -19.24 -10.15 -12.08
N SER A 48 -19.73 -9.82 -10.88
CA SER A 48 -18.87 -9.39 -9.78
C SER A 48 -17.82 -10.48 -9.46
N PRO A 49 -16.52 -10.14 -9.34
CA PRO A 49 -15.49 -11.15 -9.08
C PRO A 49 -15.78 -11.90 -7.77
N PRO A 50 -15.81 -13.24 -7.78
CA PRO A 50 -16.07 -14.00 -6.57
C PRO A 50 -14.93 -13.79 -5.56
N PHE A 51 -15.28 -13.53 -4.30
CA PHE A 51 -14.29 -13.48 -3.23
C PHE A 51 -13.86 -14.88 -2.83
N ASN A 52 -12.61 -15.25 -3.11
CA ASN A 52 -12.02 -16.49 -2.63
C ASN A 52 -11.30 -16.25 -1.29
N PRO A 53 -11.82 -16.73 -0.15
CA PRO A 53 -11.21 -16.51 1.17
C PRO A 53 -9.85 -17.20 1.34
N LYS A 54 -9.51 -18.18 0.50
CA LYS A 54 -8.19 -18.85 0.50
C LYS A 54 -7.12 -18.05 -0.23
N LYS A 55 -7.49 -17.24 -1.24
CA LYS A 55 -6.54 -16.48 -2.07
C LYS A 55 -5.68 -15.52 -1.22
N PRO A 56 -6.24 -14.69 -0.32
CA PRO A 56 -5.42 -13.84 0.56
C PRO A 56 -4.46 -14.64 1.43
N LYS A 57 -4.91 -15.77 2.00
CA LYS A 57 -4.06 -16.63 2.84
C LYS A 57 -2.88 -17.20 2.07
N MET A 58 -3.11 -17.66 0.85
CA MET A 58 -2.05 -18.17 -0.02
C MET A 58 -1.05 -17.08 -0.41
N LEU A 59 -1.53 -15.89 -0.80
CA LEU A 59 -0.67 -14.75 -1.14
C LEU A 59 0.18 -14.32 0.06
N ILE A 60 -0.40 -14.25 1.25
CA ILE A 60 0.32 -13.91 2.49
C ILE A 60 1.36 -14.99 2.81
N SER A 61 1.00 -16.27 2.76
CA SER A 61 1.93 -17.37 3.00
C SER A 61 3.12 -17.31 2.06
N LYS A 62 2.87 -17.07 0.76
CA LYS A 62 3.92 -17.00 -0.24
C LYS A 62 4.81 -15.77 -0.06
N ALA A 63 4.23 -14.64 0.33
CA ALA A 63 5.03 -13.46 0.61
C ALA A 63 5.87 -13.64 1.89
N ILE A 64 5.36 -14.34 2.91
CA ILE A 64 6.14 -14.72 4.11
C ILE A 64 7.35 -15.58 3.72
N GLU A 65 7.19 -16.56 2.83
CA GLU A 65 8.31 -17.37 2.32
C GLU A 65 9.42 -16.50 1.70
N ILE A 66 9.04 -15.49 0.91
CA ILE A 66 9.98 -14.54 0.31
C ILE A 66 10.72 -13.74 1.39
N GLU A 67 9.99 -13.21 2.39
CA GLU A 67 10.62 -12.45 3.48
C GLU A 67 11.61 -13.31 4.28
N PHE A 68 11.27 -14.58 4.55
CA PHE A 68 12.19 -15.52 5.20
C PHE A 68 13.43 -15.81 4.35
N ALA A 69 13.26 -15.98 3.03
CA ALA A 69 14.37 -16.20 2.11
C ALA A 69 15.30 -14.96 2.04
N GLU A 70 14.74 -13.76 1.98
CA GLU A 70 15.50 -12.49 2.01
C GLU A 70 16.26 -12.32 3.33
N LYS A 71 15.65 -12.66 4.48
CA LYS A 71 16.35 -12.67 5.77
C LYS A 71 17.49 -13.69 5.82
N ALA A 72 17.29 -14.88 5.26
CA ALA A 72 18.32 -15.91 5.18
C ALA A 72 19.50 -15.46 4.30
N LEU A 73 19.22 -14.86 3.15
CA LEU A 73 20.21 -14.24 2.26
C LEU A 73 21.03 -13.16 2.99
N ASN A 74 20.37 -12.22 3.66
CA ASN A 74 21.04 -11.15 4.42
C ASN A 74 21.93 -11.73 5.53
N LYS A 75 21.46 -12.77 6.22
CA LYS A 75 22.25 -13.46 7.24
C LYS A 75 23.47 -14.16 6.63
N ALA A 76 23.31 -14.86 5.51
CA ALA A 76 24.41 -15.50 4.77
C ALA A 76 25.48 -14.50 4.33
N ALA A 77 25.06 -13.34 3.81
CA ALA A 77 25.95 -12.25 3.44
C ALA A 77 26.73 -11.69 4.66
N GLN A 78 26.07 -11.53 5.81
CA GLN A 78 26.73 -11.12 7.06
C GLN A 78 27.76 -12.13 7.56
N PHE A 79 27.53 -13.43 7.35
CA PHE A 79 28.50 -14.49 7.65
C PHE A 79 29.60 -14.65 6.60
N GLY A 80 29.64 -13.79 5.57
CA GLY A 80 30.70 -13.77 4.57
C GLY A 80 30.61 -14.89 3.52
N ILE A 81 29.42 -15.48 3.32
CA ILE A 81 29.20 -16.45 2.24
C ILE A 81 29.24 -15.69 0.90
N ILE A 82 30.11 -16.14 -0.02
CA ILE A 82 30.37 -15.46 -1.30
C ILE A 82 29.37 -15.91 -2.38
N ASP A 83 29.01 -17.20 -2.39
CA ASP A 83 28.03 -17.72 -3.34
C ASP A 83 26.62 -17.61 -2.77
N LEU A 84 25.90 -16.59 -3.22
CA LEU A 84 24.52 -16.30 -2.83
C LEU A 84 23.53 -16.61 -3.97
N SER A 85 24.03 -17.13 -5.11
CA SER A 85 23.23 -17.34 -6.33
C SER A 85 22.00 -18.22 -6.10
N GLN A 86 22.15 -19.27 -5.29
CA GLN A 86 21.06 -20.18 -4.94
C GLN A 86 19.91 -19.47 -4.18
N TYR A 87 20.25 -18.53 -3.29
CA TYR A 87 19.26 -17.75 -2.56
C TYR A 87 18.54 -16.78 -3.48
N ASP A 88 19.29 -16.08 -4.34
CA ASP A 88 18.74 -15.14 -5.32
C ASP A 88 17.78 -15.85 -6.28
N ASP A 89 18.18 -17.01 -6.82
CA ASP A 89 17.34 -17.83 -7.71
C ASP A 89 16.05 -18.29 -7.02
N GLN A 90 16.12 -18.68 -5.74
CA GLN A 90 14.97 -19.09 -4.96
C GLN A 90 14.00 -17.93 -4.70
N ILE A 91 14.54 -16.75 -4.37
CA ILE A 91 13.76 -15.52 -4.14
C ILE A 91 13.07 -15.10 -5.43
N GLU A 92 13.80 -15.02 -6.55
CA GLU A 92 13.25 -14.61 -7.84
C GLU A 92 12.21 -15.60 -8.36
N LYS A 93 12.43 -16.91 -8.17
CA LYS A 93 11.41 -17.93 -8.44
C LYS A 93 10.15 -17.70 -7.61
N SER A 94 10.30 -17.46 -6.31
CA SER A 94 9.16 -17.25 -5.41
C SER A 94 8.40 -15.96 -5.71
N LYS A 95 9.09 -14.89 -6.12
CA LYS A 95 8.48 -13.64 -6.62
C LYS A 95 7.68 -13.87 -7.89
N ARG A 96 8.22 -14.63 -8.86
CA ARG A 96 7.49 -15.00 -10.08
C ARG A 96 6.23 -15.80 -9.78
N GLU A 97 6.32 -16.80 -8.90
CA GLU A 97 5.16 -17.59 -8.47
C GLU A 97 4.10 -16.70 -7.80
N LEU A 98 4.53 -15.75 -6.96
CA LEU A 98 3.63 -14.79 -6.32
C LEU A 98 2.91 -13.90 -7.34
N ASP A 99 3.64 -13.40 -8.33
CA ASP A 99 3.09 -12.59 -9.43
C ASP A 99 2.08 -13.38 -10.26
N GLU A 100 2.33 -14.67 -10.51
CA GLU A 100 1.40 -15.57 -11.18
C GLU A 100 0.13 -15.81 -10.34
N MET A 101 0.25 -15.90 -9.01
CA MET A 101 -0.89 -16.07 -8.08
C MET A 101 -1.82 -14.84 -8.05
N PHE A 102 -1.31 -13.64 -8.31
CA PHE A 102 -2.17 -12.48 -8.55
C PHE A 102 -3.05 -12.66 -9.80
N GLY A 103 -2.58 -13.46 -10.75
CA GLY A 103 -3.21 -13.71 -12.03
C GLY A 103 -3.01 -12.55 -13.00
N ARG A 104 -3.19 -12.82 -14.29
CA ARG A 104 -3.35 -11.78 -15.34
C ARG A 104 -4.70 -11.06 -15.18
N GLU A 105 -5.03 -10.55 -13.99
CA GLU A 105 -6.25 -9.78 -13.70
C GLU A 105 -6.22 -8.38 -14.35
N GLY A 106 -6.02 -8.33 -15.67
CA GLY A 106 -5.98 -7.07 -16.41
C GLY A 106 -5.80 -7.15 -17.94
N LYS A 107 -5.68 -8.33 -18.58
CA LYS A 107 -5.53 -8.38 -20.05
C LYS A 107 -6.83 -8.55 -20.85
N ASN A 108 -7.96 -8.93 -20.23
CA ASN A 108 -9.19 -9.30 -20.95
C ASN A 108 -10.41 -8.42 -20.65
N SER A 109 -10.27 -7.10 -20.54
CA SER A 109 -11.46 -6.20 -20.53
C SER A 109 -11.23 -4.78 -21.03
N SER A 110 -10.24 -4.56 -21.90
CA SER A 110 -10.03 -3.26 -22.56
C SER A 110 -10.46 -3.28 -24.03
N LYS A 111 -11.75 -3.49 -24.30
CA LYS A 111 -12.38 -2.88 -25.48
C LYS A 111 -12.97 -1.55 -25.02
N GLY A 112 -12.14 -0.51 -25.09
CA GLY A 112 -12.53 0.86 -24.79
C GLY A 112 -13.68 1.29 -25.70
N CYS A 113 -14.84 1.57 -25.10
CA CYS A 113 -15.95 2.18 -25.81
C CYS A 113 -15.70 3.69 -25.87
N ALA A 114 -14.98 4.11 -26.92
CA ALA A 114 -14.81 5.49 -27.32
C ALA A 114 -16.14 6.00 -27.89
N ASN A 115 -16.95 6.64 -27.05
CA ASN A 115 -17.88 7.66 -27.51
C ASN A 115 -18.30 8.58 -26.35
N SER A 116 -17.92 9.84 -26.55
CA SER A 116 -18.62 11.09 -26.26
C SER A 116 -19.52 11.20 -25.02
N SER A 117 -19.07 12.09 -24.11
CA SER A 117 -19.87 13.05 -23.32
C SER A 117 -20.39 12.73 -21.91
N CYS A 118 -20.02 11.60 -21.27
CA CYS A 118 -20.49 11.34 -19.88
C CYS A 118 -19.53 10.59 -18.92
N LYS A 119 -18.21 10.55 -19.16
CA LYS A 119 -17.32 9.52 -18.56
C LYS A 119 -16.17 9.98 -17.62
N SER A 120 -16.30 11.03 -16.81
CA SER A 120 -15.28 11.33 -15.77
C SER A 120 -15.58 10.78 -14.38
N LYS A 121 -16.81 10.30 -14.11
CA LYS A 121 -17.27 9.97 -12.73
C LYS A 121 -17.45 8.48 -12.43
N ASN A 122 -17.11 7.57 -13.34
CA ASN A 122 -17.44 6.15 -13.19
C ASN A 122 -16.24 5.22 -12.96
N PHE A 123 -15.12 5.75 -12.48
CA PHE A 123 -13.94 4.97 -12.11
C PHE A 123 -13.39 5.42 -10.75
N GLY A 124 -12.42 4.67 -10.22
CA GLY A 124 -11.73 5.02 -8.99
C GLY A 124 -12.48 4.63 -7.71
N LEU A 125 -11.90 4.99 -6.56
CA LEU A 125 -12.45 4.71 -5.24
C LEU A 125 -13.75 5.48 -5.00
N LYS A 126 -13.95 6.63 -5.66
CA LYS A 126 -15.25 7.33 -5.66
C LYS A 126 -16.38 6.49 -6.27
N ALA A 127 -16.11 5.78 -7.35
CA ALA A 127 -17.08 4.87 -7.93
C ALA A 127 -17.31 3.67 -7.00
N PHE A 128 -16.26 3.16 -6.36
CA PHE A 128 -16.35 2.06 -5.40
C PHE A 128 -17.19 2.41 -4.16
N THR A 129 -16.96 3.57 -3.53
CA THR A 129 -17.72 4.01 -2.35
C THR A 129 -19.19 4.28 -2.65
N ARG A 130 -19.51 4.70 -3.89
CA ARG A 130 -20.89 4.81 -4.37
C ARG A 130 -21.53 3.44 -4.55
N ASP A 131 -20.81 2.49 -5.13
CA ASP A 131 -21.28 1.12 -5.31
C ASP A 131 -21.50 0.43 -3.96
N LEU A 132 -20.62 0.63 -2.97
CA LEU A 132 -20.79 0.15 -1.60
C LEU A 132 -22.12 0.61 -1.01
N ARG A 133 -22.43 1.92 -1.08
CA ARG A 133 -23.71 2.47 -0.58
C ARG A 133 -24.91 1.97 -1.35
N THR A 134 -24.73 1.67 -2.64
CA THR A 134 -25.80 1.12 -3.47
C THR A 134 -26.10 -0.32 -3.06
N ASN A 135 -25.06 -1.12 -2.81
CA ASN A 135 -25.15 -2.53 -2.43
C ASN A 135 -25.67 -2.71 -1.01
N PHE A 136 -25.13 -1.94 -0.06
CA PHE A 136 -25.46 -2.03 1.36
C PHE A 136 -26.43 -0.91 1.74
N LYS A 137 -27.73 -1.20 1.69
CA LYS A 137 -28.78 -0.25 2.10
C LYS A 137 -28.61 0.09 3.58
N GLY A 138 -28.59 1.39 3.90
CA GLY A 138 -28.33 1.89 5.26
C GLY A 138 -26.84 2.03 5.61
N LEU A 139 -25.92 1.92 4.64
CA LEU A 139 -24.52 2.26 4.86
C LEU A 139 -24.34 3.78 4.93
N ASP A 140 -24.31 4.31 6.14
CA ASP A 140 -24.14 5.75 6.39
C ASP A 140 -22.67 6.17 6.26
N ASP A 141 -21.79 5.42 6.91
CA ASP A 141 -20.39 5.80 7.07
C ASP A 141 -19.41 4.82 6.40
N ILE A 142 -18.38 5.39 5.78
CA ILE A 142 -17.23 4.64 5.28
C ILE A 142 -15.99 5.20 5.96
N TYR A 143 -15.28 4.32 6.65
CA TYR A 143 -14.08 4.65 7.40
C TYR A 143 -12.84 4.26 6.62
N ILE A 144 -11.78 5.05 6.77
CA ILE A 144 -10.43 4.64 6.40
C ILE A 144 -9.49 4.83 7.59
N SER A 145 -8.45 4.01 7.68
CA SER A 145 -7.40 4.17 8.67
C SER A 145 -6.15 4.73 8.00
N HIS A 146 -5.53 5.74 8.61
CA HIS A 146 -4.16 6.11 8.30
C HIS A 146 -3.38 6.34 9.59
N VAL A 147 -2.07 6.47 9.48
CA VAL A 147 -1.16 6.68 10.61
C VAL A 147 -0.82 8.15 10.78
N LEU A 148 -0.67 8.58 12.03
CA LEU A 148 -0.27 9.95 12.37
C LEU A 148 1.09 10.29 11.75
N CYS A 149 1.21 11.48 11.16
CA CYS A 149 2.42 11.97 10.49
C CYS A 149 3.03 11.02 9.43
N GLY A 150 2.25 10.04 8.96
CA GLY A 150 2.77 9.01 8.05
C GLY A 150 3.75 8.04 8.72
N ALA A 151 3.60 7.70 10.00
CA ALA A 151 4.55 6.84 10.73
C ALA A 151 4.97 5.55 10.00
N TRP A 152 4.09 4.96 9.19
CA TRP A 152 4.39 3.84 8.30
C TRP A 152 4.84 4.37 6.93
N GLY A 153 6.12 4.72 6.82
CA GLY A 153 6.80 5.07 5.57
C GLY A 153 6.72 6.55 5.16
N GLY A 154 5.65 7.26 5.50
CA GLY A 154 5.55 8.72 5.31
C GLY A 154 5.56 9.15 3.84
N VAL A 155 5.99 10.38 3.58
CA VAL A 155 6.01 10.98 2.22
C VAL A 155 7.37 10.78 1.58
N ARG A 156 7.37 10.28 0.34
CA ARG A 156 8.56 10.09 -0.49
C ARG A 156 9.18 11.47 -0.82
N PRO A 157 10.46 11.72 -0.47
CA PRO A 157 11.12 12.97 -0.81
C PRO A 157 11.17 13.22 -2.31
N GLY A 158 10.87 14.44 -2.73
CA GLY A 158 11.02 14.90 -4.12
C GLY A 158 9.93 14.45 -5.09
N THR A 159 8.85 13.82 -4.63
CA THR A 159 7.77 13.34 -5.52
C THR A 159 6.45 14.09 -5.36
N THR A 160 6.33 14.90 -4.31
CA THR A 160 5.13 15.71 -4.03
C THR A 160 5.52 17.18 -3.89
N HIS A 161 4.52 18.05 -3.72
CA HIS A 161 4.71 19.46 -3.41
C HIS A 161 5.22 19.71 -1.98
N LEU A 162 5.20 18.68 -1.12
CA LEU A 162 5.65 18.78 0.27
C LEU A 162 7.14 18.53 0.37
N ALA A 163 7.84 19.37 1.13
CA ALA A 163 9.21 19.13 1.53
C ALA A 163 9.22 18.02 2.59
N SER A 164 9.71 16.84 2.23
CA SER A 164 9.90 15.73 3.16
C SER A 164 11.35 15.26 3.20
N LYS A 165 11.74 14.71 4.34
CA LYS A 165 13.06 14.10 4.56
C LYS A 165 12.90 12.75 5.25
N ILE A 166 13.78 11.80 4.92
CA ILE A 166 13.82 10.52 5.61
C ILE A 166 14.52 10.74 6.96
N VAL A 167 13.80 10.48 8.04
CA VAL A 167 14.29 10.61 9.41
C VAL A 167 14.38 9.23 10.07
N PRO A 168 15.59 8.78 10.45
CA PRO A 168 15.76 7.55 11.20
C PRO A 168 15.00 7.58 12.52
N CYS A 169 14.30 6.50 12.83
CA CYS A 169 13.60 6.35 14.10
C CYS A 169 14.48 5.63 15.10
N LYS A 170 14.60 6.20 16.31
CA LYS A 170 15.31 5.58 17.42
C LYS A 170 14.31 4.98 18.39
N LEU A 171 14.37 3.67 18.57
CA LEU A 171 13.60 2.98 19.59
C LEU A 171 14.05 3.44 20.98
N SER A 172 13.11 3.89 21.81
CA SER A 172 13.41 4.26 23.20
C SER A 172 13.65 3.00 24.03
N PRO A 173 14.54 3.03 25.05
CA PRO A 173 14.76 1.87 25.92
C PRO A 173 13.48 1.41 26.62
N GLY A 174 12.59 2.34 26.97
CA GLY A 174 11.31 2.02 27.59
C GLY A 174 10.41 1.20 26.67
N LEU A 175 10.18 1.66 25.43
CA LEU A 175 9.37 0.91 24.46
C LEU A 175 10.04 -0.40 24.06
N GLY A 176 11.36 -0.41 23.88
CA GLY A 176 12.13 -1.61 23.59
C GLY A 176 12.13 -2.65 24.72
N GLY A 177 11.84 -2.24 25.96
CA GLY A 177 11.66 -3.14 27.09
C GLY A 177 10.26 -3.74 27.21
N THR A 178 9.35 -3.45 26.27
CA THR A 178 7.98 -3.98 26.28
C THR A 178 7.87 -5.28 25.47
N MET A 179 6.93 -5.35 24.51
CA MET A 179 6.76 -6.50 23.62
C MET A 179 7.32 -6.21 22.23
N ASP A 180 7.79 -7.26 21.56
CA ASP A 180 8.17 -7.17 20.15
C ASP A 180 6.94 -6.87 19.31
N ASP A 181 6.96 -5.71 18.64
CA ASP A 181 5.89 -5.23 17.79
C ASP A 181 6.42 -5.03 16.35
N LEU A 182 5.78 -5.68 15.38
CA LEU A 182 6.18 -5.61 13.99
C LEU A 182 6.13 -4.18 13.45
N ALA A 183 5.18 -3.37 13.90
CA ALA A 183 5.08 -1.99 13.47
C ALA A 183 6.27 -1.16 13.94
N VAL A 184 6.67 -1.33 15.19
CA VAL A 184 7.88 -0.69 15.75
C VAL A 184 9.12 -1.13 14.97
N VAL A 185 9.29 -2.43 14.72
CA VAL A 185 10.41 -2.97 13.93
C VAL A 185 10.47 -2.32 12.56
N LYS A 186 9.34 -2.23 11.85
CA LYS A 186 9.28 -1.67 10.50
C LYS A 186 9.45 -0.15 10.44
N ILE A 187 9.05 0.58 11.48
CA ILE A 187 9.34 2.02 11.59
C ILE A 187 10.85 2.25 11.75
N VAL A 188 11.52 1.45 12.58
CA VAL A 188 12.98 1.54 12.78
C VAL A 188 13.73 1.13 11.51
N GLU A 189 13.31 0.04 10.86
CA GLU A 189 13.88 -0.45 9.60
C GLU A 189 13.69 0.54 8.45
N GLY A 190 12.45 1.01 8.26
CA GLY A 190 12.07 1.82 7.11
C GLY A 190 12.37 3.30 7.27
N SER A 191 12.54 3.82 8.50
CA SER A 191 12.55 5.26 8.78
C SER A 191 11.28 5.98 8.30
N ILE A 192 11.07 7.24 8.69
CA ILE A 192 9.86 7.98 8.33
C ILE A 192 10.17 9.09 7.35
N GLY A 193 9.42 9.17 6.23
CA GLY A 193 9.42 10.33 5.35
C GLY A 193 8.62 11.48 5.98
N LEU A 194 9.24 12.22 6.90
CA LEU A 194 8.59 13.29 7.63
C LEU A 194 8.49 14.56 6.78
N VAL A 195 7.29 15.11 6.71
CA VAL A 195 7.01 16.42 6.10
C VAL A 195 7.52 17.53 7.03
N HIS A 196 7.97 18.64 6.43
CA HIS A 196 8.37 19.83 7.17
C HIS A 196 7.21 20.36 8.03
N LEU A 197 7.51 20.84 9.25
CA LEU A 197 6.48 21.28 10.21
C LEU A 197 5.61 22.40 9.65
N ASP A 198 6.20 23.35 8.92
CA ASP A 198 5.47 24.45 8.29
C ASP A 198 4.50 24.01 7.19
N GLN A 199 4.56 22.75 6.74
CA GLN A 199 3.66 22.15 5.76
C GLN A 199 2.79 21.04 6.36
N ALA A 200 2.70 20.96 7.70
CA ALA A 200 1.88 19.95 8.37
C ALA A 200 0.39 20.09 8.03
N GLU A 201 -0.12 21.33 7.97
CA GLU A 201 -1.50 21.61 7.55
C GLU A 201 -1.75 21.11 6.12
N ASP A 202 -0.90 21.51 5.17
CA ASP A 202 -0.99 21.13 3.75
C ASP A 202 -0.93 19.60 3.54
N PHE A 203 -0.14 18.91 4.38
CA PHE A 203 -0.10 17.44 4.40
C PHE A 203 -1.44 16.81 4.78
N TYR A 204 -2.05 17.24 5.88
CA TYR A 204 -3.34 16.70 6.32
C TYR A 204 -4.48 17.13 5.39
N ASP A 205 -4.46 18.38 4.93
CA ASP A 205 -5.44 18.89 3.97
C ASP A 205 -5.38 18.15 2.63
N SER A 206 -4.18 17.83 2.13
CA SER A 206 -4.01 17.01 0.93
C SER A 206 -4.65 15.62 1.08
N ILE A 207 -4.45 14.97 2.24
CA ILE A 207 -5.05 13.65 2.52
C ILE A 207 -6.57 13.78 2.65
N TYR A 208 -7.06 14.68 3.51
CA TYR A 208 -8.48 14.76 3.86
C TYR A 208 -9.34 15.35 2.75
N SER A 209 -8.80 16.28 1.98
CA SER A 209 -9.46 16.77 0.75
C SER A 209 -9.69 15.63 -0.21
N TYR A 210 -8.68 14.80 -0.47
CA TYR A 210 -8.83 13.62 -1.33
C TYR A 210 -9.88 12.65 -0.78
N LEU A 211 -9.76 12.25 0.49
CA LEU A 211 -10.69 11.30 1.13
C LEU A 211 -12.14 11.79 1.09
N SER A 212 -12.36 13.07 1.34
CA SER A 212 -13.68 13.71 1.21
C SER A 212 -14.22 13.61 -0.22
N THR A 213 -13.39 13.89 -1.23
CA THR A 213 -13.83 13.89 -2.63
C THR A 213 -14.31 12.51 -3.11
N ILE A 214 -13.73 11.44 -2.57
CA ILE A 214 -14.08 10.04 -2.88
C ILE A 214 -15.18 9.48 -1.98
N GLY A 215 -15.75 10.28 -1.06
CA GLY A 215 -16.88 9.90 -0.23
C GLY A 215 -16.52 9.01 0.95
N ILE A 216 -15.33 9.17 1.53
CA ILE A 216 -15.02 8.69 2.88
C ILE A 216 -15.60 9.68 3.88
N THR A 217 -16.27 9.20 4.92
CA THR A 217 -16.95 10.06 5.89
C THR A 217 -16.19 10.17 7.20
N ARG A 218 -15.37 9.16 7.53
CA ARG A 218 -14.66 9.11 8.81
C ARG A 218 -13.25 8.54 8.66
N VAL A 219 -12.39 8.96 9.56
CA VAL A 219 -10.98 8.56 9.58
C VAL A 219 -10.64 8.05 10.97
N LYS A 220 -10.01 6.87 11.02
CA LYS A 220 -9.30 6.39 12.20
C LYS A 220 -7.83 6.76 12.04
N VAL A 221 -7.31 7.58 12.96
CA VAL A 221 -5.87 7.88 13.01
C VAL A 221 -5.21 6.91 13.99
N ASP A 222 -4.20 6.19 13.50
CA ASP A 222 -3.45 5.18 14.26
C ASP A 222 -2.04 5.69 14.62
N VAL A 223 -1.34 4.96 15.49
CA VAL A 223 0.00 5.31 16.01
C VAL A 223 -0.03 6.65 16.77
N ILE A 224 -1.07 6.83 17.57
CA ILE A 224 -1.15 7.89 18.58
C ILE A 224 -0.63 7.25 19.88
N HIS A 225 0.47 7.78 20.42
CA HIS A 225 0.94 7.39 21.76
C HIS A 225 0.01 7.99 22.82
#